data_AF-A0A7R9DTL6-F1
#
_entry.id   AF-A0A7R9DTL6-F1
#
_cell.length_a   1.000
_cell.length_b   1.000
_cell.length_c   1.000
_cell.angle_alpha   90.00
_cell.angle_beta   90.00
_cell.angle_gamma   90.00
#
_symmetry.space_group_name_H-M   'P 1'
#
loop_
_entity.id
_entity.type
_entity.pdbx_description
1 polymer ?
#
loop_
_entity_poly.entity_id
_entity_poly.type
_entity_poly.pdbx_seq_one_letter_code
_entity_poly.pdbx_strand_id
1 'polypeptide(L)' 'TGSPYFLCSALPTHWRSNKTLPIAFKVVALGDVVDGTLVTVRAGNDENYCAELRNCTAVMKNQVAKFQRPAVRRQERQ' A
#
# COMPACT_ATOMS: atom_id res chain seq x y z
N THR A 1 6.52 -6.38 8.15
CA THR A 1 5.08 -6.69 8.15
C THR A 1 4.74 -7.39 9.46
N GLY A 2 3.46 -7.48 9.84
CA GLY A 2 3.04 -8.23 11.04
C GLY A 2 2.76 -9.72 10.79
N SER A 3 2.82 -10.17 9.53
CA SER A 3 2.57 -11.56 9.14
C SER A 3 3.84 -12.15 8.52
N PRO A 4 4.21 -13.40 8.85
CA PRO A 4 5.39 -14.06 8.28
C PRO A 4 5.22 -14.43 6.81
N TYR A 5 3.98 -14.47 6.30
CA TYR A 5 3.70 -14.90 4.92
C TYR A 5 3.66 -13.77 3.90
N PHE A 6 3.79 -12.51 4.34
CA PHE A 6 3.74 -11.36 3.45
C PHE A 6 4.95 -10.47 3.62
N LEU A 7 5.58 -10.15 2.50
CA LEU A 7 6.61 -9.13 2.38
C LEU A 7 6.04 -7.92 1.62
N CYS A 8 6.62 -6.74 1.84
CA CYS A 8 6.26 -5.57 1.05
C CYS A 8 7.48 -4.71 0.72
N SER A 9 7.34 -3.84 -0.27
CA SER A 9 8.38 -2.86 -0.59
C SER A 9 8.61 -1.92 0.60
N ALA A 10 9.87 -1.61 0.89
CA ALA A 10 10.21 -0.58 1.85
C ALA A 10 9.63 0.77 1.41
N LEU A 11 8.98 1.47 2.34
CA LEU A 11 8.50 2.83 2.12
C LEU A 11 9.59 3.84 2.47
N PRO A 12 9.66 5.00 1.81
CA PRO A 12 10.49 6.11 2.28
C PRO A 12 10.12 6.49 3.72
N THR A 13 11.12 6.84 4.53
CA THR A 13 10.91 7.24 5.93
C THR A 13 10.09 8.52 6.07
N HIS A 14 10.22 9.42 5.10
CA HIS A 14 9.41 10.62 4.97
C HIS A 14 9.06 10.84 3.50
N TRP A 15 7.78 11.13 3.22
CA TRP A 15 7.33 11.42 1.87
C TRP A 15 6.25 12.49 1.87
N ARG A 16 6.27 13.33 0.83
CA ARG A 16 5.32 14.42 0.68
C ARG A 16 3.92 13.87 0.36
N SER A 17 2.95 14.22 1.18
CA SER A 17 1.52 14.02 0.91
C SER A 17 1.13 14.51 -0.50
N ASN A 18 0.19 13.83 -1.16
CA ASN A 18 -0.28 14.06 -2.52
C ASN A 18 0.79 13.84 -3.62
N LYS A 19 2.01 13.43 -3.26
CA LYS A 19 3.02 12.99 -4.22
C LYS A 19 3.01 11.46 -4.29
N THR A 20 2.98 10.92 -5.51
CA THR A 20 3.11 9.47 -5.74
C THR A 20 4.44 8.96 -5.20
N LEU A 21 4.47 7.72 -4.71
CA LEU A 21 5.72 7.10 -4.26
C LEU A 21 6.77 7.06 -5.39
N PRO A 22 8.06 7.20 -5.05
CA PRO A 22 9.13 7.19 -6.05
C PRO A 22 9.30 5.81 -6.71
N ILE A 23 8.90 4.75 -6.00
CA ILE A 23 8.89 3.37 -6.47
C ILE A 23 7.48 2.80 -6.36
N ALA A 24 7.19 1.80 -7.19
CA ALA A 24 5.95 1.03 -7.05
C ALA A 24 5.97 0.24 -5.74
N PHE A 25 4.93 0.41 -4.92
CA PHE A 25 4.72 -0.44 -3.76
C PHE A 25 4.26 -1.83 -4.21
N LYS A 26 4.83 -2.88 -3.64
CA LYS A 26 4.45 -4.26 -3.91
C LYS A 26 4.16 -4.98 -2.61
N VAL A 27 3.20 -5.90 -2.65
CA VAL A 27 2.96 -6.91 -1.63
C VAL A 27 3.29 -8.26 -2.26
N VAL A 28 4.11 -9.07 -1.60
CA VAL A 28 4.54 -10.40 -2.04
C VAL A 28 4.04 -11.42 -1.02
N ALA A 29 3.36 -12.44 -1.49
CA ALA A 29 2.95 -13.59 -0.68
C ALA A 29 4.00 -14.70 -0.78
N LEU A 30 4.35 -15.31 0.36
CA LEU A 30 5.27 -16.44 0.42
C LEU A 30 4.57 -17.81 0.35
N GLY A 31 3.27 -17.84 0.64
CA GLY A 31 2.39 -18.99 0.37
C GLY A 31 1.47 -18.71 -0.80
N ASP A 32 0.67 -19.70 -1.21
CA ASP A 32 -0.23 -19.60 -2.35
C ASP A 32 -1.40 -18.66 -2.07
N VAL A 33 -1.63 -17.74 -3.02
CA VAL A 33 -2.73 -16.76 -2.99
C VAL A 33 -3.26 -16.69 -4.41
N VAL A 34 -4.53 -17.02 -4.57
CA VAL A 34 -5.17 -17.14 -5.88
C VAL A 34 -5.01 -15.84 -6.68
N ASP A 35 -4.57 -15.97 -7.93
CA ASP A 35 -4.51 -14.86 -8.87
C ASP A 35 -5.89 -14.20 -9.02
N GLY A 36 -5.91 -12.87 -9.07
CA GLY A 36 -7.16 -12.12 -9.04
C GLY A 36 -7.58 -11.66 -7.64
N THR A 37 -6.96 -12.17 -6.57
CA THR A 37 -7.25 -11.70 -5.21
C THR A 37 -6.97 -10.20 -5.09
N LEU A 38 -7.97 -9.44 -4.64
CA LEU A 38 -7.81 -8.01 -4.39
C LEU A 38 -6.97 -7.77 -3.13
N VAL A 39 -5.99 -6.89 -3.24
CA VAL A 39 -5.13 -6.45 -2.14
C VAL A 39 -5.32 -4.96 -1.94
N THR A 40 -5.77 -4.57 -0.75
CA THR A 40 -5.95 -3.16 -0.37
C THR A 40 -4.93 -2.76 0.70
N VAL A 41 -4.47 -1.51 0.63
CA VAL A 41 -3.63 -0.91 1.67
C VAL A 41 -4.37 0.22 2.35
N ARG A 42 -4.12 0.39 3.65
CA ARG A 42 -4.61 1.49 4.48
C ARG A 42 -3.44 2.08 5.25
N ALA A 43 -3.52 3.36 5.56
CA ALA A 43 -2.54 4.07 6.36
C ALA A 43 -3.27 4.81 7.48
N GLY A 44 -2.69 4.83 8.66
CA GLY A 44 -3.23 5.54 9.80
C GLY A 44 -2.20 5.66 10.93
N ASN A 45 -2.46 6.60 11.82
CA ASN A 45 -1.72 6.85 13.06
C ASN A 45 -2.70 7.35 14.14
N ASP A 46 -2.19 7.76 15.31
CA ASP A 46 -3.01 8.18 16.44
C ASP A 46 -3.83 9.45 16.16
N GLU A 47 -3.37 10.33 15.25
CA GLU A 47 -4.07 11.56 14.87
C GLU A 47 -5.10 11.33 13.74
N ASN A 48 -4.79 10.44 12.80
CA ASN A 48 -5.61 10.11 11.66
C ASN A 48 -5.67 8.59 11.49
N TYR A 49 -6.70 7.99 12.09
CA TYR A 49 -6.91 6.53 12.08
C TYR A 49 -6.96 5.94 10.66
N CYS A 50 -7.47 6.69 9.68
CA CYS A 50 -7.58 6.21 8.30
C CYS A 50 -7.38 7.35 7.30
N ALA A 51 -6.13 7.52 6.86
CA ALA A 51 -5.78 8.48 5.84
C ALA A 51 -6.37 8.10 4.47
N GLU A 52 -6.82 9.10 3.72
CA GLU A 52 -7.25 8.91 2.33
C GLU A 52 -6.04 8.54 1.46
N LEU A 53 -6.16 7.48 0.67
CA LEU A 53 -5.12 6.98 -0.22
C LEU A 53 -5.63 6.96 -1.67
N ARG A 54 -4.76 7.30 -2.62
CA ARG A 54 -4.96 7.04 -4.05
C ARG A 54 -4.24 5.77 -4.48
N ASN A 55 -4.85 5.03 -5.40
CA ASN A 55 -4.30 3.78 -5.98
C ASN A 55 -3.94 2.75 -4.90
N CYS A 56 -4.78 2.63 -3.87
CA CYS A 56 -4.58 1.75 -2.72
C CYS A 56 -5.09 0.33 -2.91
N THR A 57 -5.52 -0.04 -4.11
CA THR A 57 -5.95 -1.40 -4.48
C THR A 57 -5.08 -1.92 -5.60
N ALA A 58 -4.67 -3.18 -5.51
CA ALA A 58 -4.00 -3.92 -6.57
C ALA A 58 -4.54 -5.34 -6.64
N VAL A 59 -4.26 -6.03 -7.74
CA VAL A 59 -4.63 -7.43 -7.94
C VAL A 59 -3.40 -8.30 -7.70
N MET A 60 -3.55 -9.37 -6.94
CA MET A 60 -2.54 -10.40 -6.79
C MET A 60 -2.35 -11.14 -8.12
N LYS A 61 -1.11 -11.23 -8.59
CA LYS A 61 -0.74 -12.03 -9.75
C LYS A 61 0.63 -12.66 -9.55
N ASN A 62 0.74 -13.97 -9.70
CA ASN A 62 1.97 -14.74 -9.44
C ASN A 62 2.56 -14.38 -8.07
N GLN A 63 1.74 -14.43 -7.03
CA GLN A 63 2.12 -14.08 -5.65
C GLN A 63 2.60 -12.63 -5.43
N VAL A 64 2.42 -11.73 -6.41
CA VAL A 64 2.77 -10.31 -6.27
C VAL A 64 1.59 -9.40 -6.62
N ALA A 65 1.20 -8.56 -5.68
CA ALA A 65 0.29 -7.44 -5.93
C ALA A 65 1.11 -6.15 -6.12
N LYS A 66 1.12 -5.60 -7.34
CA LYS A 66 1.87 -4.39 -7.69
C LYS A 66 0.95 -3.18 -7.77
N PHE A 67 1.16 -2.21 -6.88
CA PHE A 67 0.37 -0.99 -6.82
C PHE A 67 0.92 0.04 -7.81
N GLN A 68 0.02 0.74 -8.50
CA GLN A 68 0.35 1.80 -9.44
C GLN A 68 0.72 3.10 -8.70
N ARG A 69 1.89 3.10 -8.04
CA ARG A 69 2.47 4.21 -7.26
C ARG A 69 1.44 4.93 -6.37
N PRO A 70 1.09 4.38 -5.20
CA PRO A 70 0.09 4.97 -4.31
C PRO A 70 0.54 6.34 -3.77
N ALA A 71 -0.42 7.12 -3.28
CA ALA A 71 -0.18 8.42 -2.65
C ALA A 71 -1.12 8.63 -1.46
N VAL A 72 -0.56 9.07 -0.32
CA VAL A 72 -1.34 9.53 0.83
C VAL A 72 -1.85 10.93 0.55
N ARG A 73 -3.15 11.16 0.69
CA ARG A 73 -3.78 12.46 0.41
C ARG A 73 -3.60 13.38 1.62
N ARG A 74 -3.54 14.69 1.36
CA ARG A 74 -3.65 15.67 2.44
C ARG A 74 -5.09 15.64 2.92
N GLN A 75 -5.27 15.46 4.22
CA GLN A 75 -6.55 15.77 4.85
C GLN A 75 -6.70 17.29 4.77
N GLU A 76 -7.66 17.79 4.00
CA GLU A 76 -8.07 19.18 4.08
C GLU A 76 -8.75 19.34 5.45
N ARG A 77 -8.17 20.18 6.31
CA ARG A 77 -8.88 20.61 7.51
C ARG A 77 -10.06 21.43 7.01
N GLN A 78 -11.28 20.94 7.25
CA GLN A 78 -12.44 21.81 7.27
C GLN A 78 -12.30 22.83 8.41
#